data_AF-A0AA41VE21-F1
#
_entry.id   AF-A0AA41VE21-F1
#
_cell.length_a   1.000
_cell.length_b   1.000
_cell.length_c   1.000
_cell.angle_alpha   90.00
_cell.angle_beta   90.00
_cell.angle_gamma   90.00
#
_symmetry.space_group_name_H-M   'P 1'
#
loop_
_entity.id
_entity.type
_entity.pdbx_description
1 polymer ?
#
loop_
_entity_poly.entity_id
_entity_poly.type
_entity_poly.pdbx_seq_one_letter_code
_entity_poly.pdbx_strand_id
1 'polypeptide(L)'
;CYRHAVKNFPDNRGTLLGLQKGFTGLSGAIMTQIYLAIYGNDSKSLIMLIAWLPAVISIFFIHAIRLIKVIEQSNADRRVLYKYLLISVVFALFIMVIIITQKLKTFSHAEYVHRHVITHHWRFCGLGTSLTAIDNLGQIGESLYPTLTISTFVSLTSIWSYFGRVCAGLISDILLAKWKFPRTFVLAVILFVSCVGHILIAFPIPGSLYIASVIIGFCYGAHVTLLFTVISELFGLKFYSTLFNCGILAMPFGSYVFNVRVAGFLYDKEALKQLKLMGLGMVLGKELTCIGIHCYRHETTVANSRAATTEPVSPMDSNTKCKVSPAPFFLIFFYL
;
A
#
# COMPACT_ATOMS: atom_id res chain seq x y z
N CYS A 1 5.50 22.40 -8.26
CA CYS A 1 6.46 21.62 -9.07
C CYS A 1 5.77 20.78 -10.16
N TYR A 2 4.94 19.77 -9.86
CA TYR A 2 4.34 18.90 -10.90
C TYR A 2 3.61 19.66 -12.02
N ARG A 3 2.73 20.60 -11.67
CA ARG A 3 2.03 21.44 -12.67
C ARG A 3 3.00 22.22 -13.57
N HIS A 4 4.09 22.74 -13.01
CA HIS A 4 5.09 23.51 -13.74
C HIS A 4 5.91 22.62 -14.68
N ALA A 5 6.31 21.44 -14.20
CA ALA A 5 6.98 20.41 -15.00
C ALA A 5 6.15 20.01 -16.23
N VAL A 6 4.86 19.69 -16.01
CA VAL A 6 3.95 19.28 -17.09
C VAL A 6 3.65 20.45 -18.05
N LYS A 7 3.57 21.68 -17.54
CA LYS A 7 3.37 22.87 -18.39
C LYS A 7 4.55 23.13 -19.31
N ASN A 8 5.77 22.93 -18.83
CA ASN A 8 6.99 23.22 -19.60
C ASN A 8 7.37 22.10 -20.58
N PHE A 9 6.97 20.85 -20.31
CA PHE A 9 7.26 19.70 -21.15
C PHE A 9 5.98 18.93 -21.50
N PRO A 10 5.15 19.48 -22.41
CA PRO A 10 3.82 18.93 -22.70
C PRO A 10 3.84 17.60 -23.47
N ASP A 11 4.94 17.26 -24.16
CA ASP A 11 5.05 16.01 -24.92
C ASP A 11 5.61 14.84 -24.08
N ASN A 12 6.45 15.15 -23.08
CA ASN A 12 7.14 14.16 -22.23
C ASN A 12 6.62 14.18 -20.79
N ARG A 13 5.31 14.40 -20.62
CA ARG A 13 4.67 14.55 -19.30
C ARG A 13 4.89 13.30 -18.44
N GLY A 14 4.73 12.12 -19.03
CA GLY A 14 4.85 10.85 -18.32
C GLY A 14 6.26 10.59 -17.84
N THR A 15 7.24 10.80 -18.70
CA THR A 15 8.66 10.65 -18.40
C THR A 15 9.09 11.58 -17.27
N LEU A 16 8.71 12.86 -17.35
CA LEU A 16 9.11 13.86 -16.35
C LEU A 16 8.44 13.62 -14.99
N LEU A 17 7.13 13.35 -14.99
CA LEU A 17 6.40 12.99 -13.78
C LEU A 17 6.91 11.68 -13.19
N GLY A 18 7.20 10.69 -14.03
CA GLY A 18 7.73 9.39 -13.66
C GLY A 18 9.11 9.48 -13.03
N LEU A 19 10.02 10.27 -13.59
CA LEU A 19 11.36 10.49 -13.02
C LEU A 19 11.28 11.26 -11.70
N GLN A 20 10.52 12.36 -11.67
CA GLN A 20 10.34 13.17 -10.45
C GLN A 20 9.74 12.33 -9.31
N LYS A 21 8.75 11.49 -9.62
CA LYS A 21 8.14 10.58 -8.65
C LYS A 21 8.99 9.37 -8.35
N GLY A 22 9.83 8.94 -9.28
CA GLY A 22 10.76 7.83 -9.13
C GLY A 22 11.62 8.03 -7.90
N PHE A 23 12.17 9.23 -7.70
CA PHE A 23 13.00 9.52 -6.52
C PHE A 23 12.27 9.31 -5.18
N THR A 24 10.94 9.52 -5.13
CA THR A 24 10.14 9.16 -3.95
C THR A 24 10.01 7.64 -3.74
N GLY A 25 10.07 6.84 -4.81
CA GLY A 25 10.15 5.38 -4.71
C GLY A 25 11.53 4.92 -4.22
N LEU A 26 12.60 5.58 -4.69
CA LEU A 26 13.98 5.25 -4.30
C LEU A 26 14.29 5.66 -2.85
N SER A 27 13.65 6.70 -2.32
CA SER A 27 13.91 7.20 -0.96
C SER A 27 13.69 6.13 0.11
N GLY A 28 12.73 5.22 -0.05
CA GLY A 28 12.53 4.12 0.89
C GLY A 28 13.72 3.16 0.97
N ALA A 29 14.31 2.82 -0.18
CA ALA A 29 15.50 1.98 -0.24
C ALA A 29 16.73 2.69 0.33
N ILE A 30 16.93 3.97 -0.02
CA ILE A 30 18.03 4.78 0.53
C ILE A 30 17.92 4.88 2.06
N MET A 31 16.71 5.19 2.57
CA MET A 31 16.46 5.23 4.01
C MET A 31 16.74 3.88 4.68
N THR A 32 16.36 2.77 4.05
CA THR A 32 16.61 1.43 4.58
C THR A 32 18.11 1.12 4.64
N GLN A 33 18.89 1.52 3.63
CA GLN A 33 20.35 1.33 3.63
C GLN A 33 21.04 2.21 4.68
N ILE A 34 20.62 3.47 4.83
CA ILE A 34 21.12 4.36 5.88
C ILE A 34 20.82 3.78 7.27
N TYR A 35 19.61 3.27 7.46
CA TYR A 35 19.22 2.59 8.70
C TYR A 35 20.11 1.38 8.99
N LEU A 36 20.30 0.48 8.02
CA LEU A 36 21.15 -0.70 8.20
C LEU A 36 22.60 -0.31 8.51
N ALA A 37 23.11 0.76 7.88
CA ALA A 37 24.48 1.24 8.09
C ALA A 37 24.71 1.88 9.47
N ILE A 38 23.72 2.57 10.03
CA ILE A 38 23.86 3.30 11.30
C ILE A 38 23.43 2.46 12.50
N TYR A 39 22.35 1.68 12.36
CA TYR A 39 21.64 1.07 13.50
C TYR A 39 21.52 -0.46 13.42
N GLY A 40 21.95 -1.09 12.33
CA GLY A 40 21.81 -2.54 12.15
C GLY A 40 20.35 -2.98 11.99
N ASN A 41 19.96 -4.10 12.62
CA ASN A 41 18.65 -4.75 12.42
C ASN A 41 17.59 -4.42 13.50
N ASP A 42 17.81 -3.42 14.36
CA ASP A 42 16.86 -3.06 15.42
C ASP A 42 15.74 -2.09 14.99
N SER A 43 14.48 -2.55 14.98
CA SER A 43 13.31 -1.81 14.50
C SER A 43 12.99 -0.54 15.29
N LYS A 44 13.37 -0.44 16.58
CA LYS A 44 13.19 0.79 17.37
C LYS A 44 14.07 1.93 16.88
N SER A 45 15.28 1.58 16.44
CA SER A 45 16.26 2.54 15.94
C SER A 45 15.86 3.12 14.57
N LEU A 46 15.07 2.38 13.78
CA LEU A 46 14.46 2.88 12.53
C LEU A 46 13.50 4.05 12.80
N ILE A 47 12.68 3.93 13.84
CA ILE A 47 11.71 4.98 14.21
C ILE A 47 12.46 6.24 14.63
N MET A 48 13.55 6.10 15.38
CA MET A 48 14.40 7.25 15.75
C MET A 48 15.00 7.93 14.51
N LEU A 49 15.50 7.17 13.54
CA LEU A 49 16.03 7.76 12.29
C LEU A 49 14.96 8.55 11.53
N ILE A 50 13.75 8.02 11.42
CA ILE A 50 12.63 8.69 10.74
C ILE A 50 12.20 9.97 11.47
N ALA A 51 12.38 10.03 12.80
CA ALA A 51 11.96 11.17 13.60
C ALA A 51 12.79 12.43 13.37
N TRP A 52 14.12 12.32 13.27
CA TRP A 52 15.00 13.50 13.18
C TRP A 52 15.51 13.79 11.76
N LEU A 53 15.73 12.76 10.94
CA LEU A 53 16.40 12.92 9.65
C LEU A 53 15.64 13.86 8.68
N PRO A 54 14.30 13.76 8.52
CA PRO A 54 13.56 14.70 7.67
C PRO A 54 13.68 16.16 8.11
N ALA A 55 13.76 16.41 9.43
CA ALA A 55 13.90 17.75 9.98
C ALA A 55 15.28 18.34 9.66
N VAL A 56 16.35 17.56 9.86
CA VAL A 56 17.73 18.00 9.55
C VAL A 56 17.90 18.28 8.06
N ILE A 57 17.39 17.39 7.19
CA ILE A 57 17.40 17.60 5.74
C ILE A 57 16.62 18.88 5.38
N SER A 58 15.44 19.10 5.97
CA SER A 58 14.63 20.29 5.69
C SER A 58 15.32 21.60 6.08
N ILE A 59 16.02 21.64 7.22
CA ILE A 59 16.79 22.80 7.67
C ILE A 59 17.96 23.08 6.72
N PHE A 60 18.66 22.04 6.27
CA PHE A 60 19.76 22.20 5.33
C PHE A 60 19.28 22.78 3.99
N PHE A 61 18.18 22.26 3.44
CA PHE A 61 17.67 22.68 2.14
C PHE A 61 16.88 23.99 2.15
N ILE A 62 16.55 24.57 3.31
CA ILE A 62 15.79 25.83 3.38
C ILE A 62 16.52 26.98 2.66
N HIS A 63 17.86 26.98 2.72
CA HIS A 63 18.72 27.97 2.08
C HIS A 63 18.74 27.86 0.55
N ALA A 64 18.33 26.72 -0.01
CA ALA A 64 18.26 26.51 -1.46
C ALA A 64 16.91 26.94 -2.06
N ILE A 65 15.88 27.21 -1.24
CA ILE A 65 14.53 27.54 -1.72
C ILE A 65 14.47 29.02 -2.12
N ARG A 66 14.56 29.30 -3.42
CA ARG A 66 14.21 30.63 -3.96
C ARG A 66 12.70 30.87 -3.90
N LEU A 67 12.28 31.98 -3.30
CA LEU A 67 10.91 32.47 -3.32
C LEU A 67 10.52 32.86 -4.76
N ILE A 68 9.60 32.13 -5.37
CA ILE A 68 9.01 32.48 -6.67
C ILE A 68 7.91 33.52 -6.43
N LYS A 69 7.95 34.64 -7.14
CA LYS A 69 6.93 35.70 -7.08
C LYS A 69 5.57 35.11 -7.48
N VAL A 70 4.62 35.09 -6.54
CA VAL A 70 3.28 34.53 -6.75
C VAL A 70 2.48 35.51 -7.60
N ILE A 71 2.04 35.07 -8.79
CA ILE A 71 1.07 35.81 -9.61
C ILE A 71 -0.25 35.82 -8.83
N GLU A 72 -0.83 37.01 -8.63
CA GLU A 72 -2.10 37.19 -7.92
C GLU A 72 -3.15 36.19 -8.41
N GLN A 73 -3.61 35.35 -7.48
CA GLN A 73 -4.43 34.20 -7.80
C GLN A 73 -5.91 34.59 -7.71
N SER A 74 -6.69 34.25 -8.74
CA SER A 74 -8.11 34.62 -8.84
C SER A 74 -8.92 34.18 -7.61
N ASN A 75 -9.84 35.05 -7.16
CA ASN A 75 -10.78 34.74 -6.05
C ASN A 75 -11.57 33.43 -6.27
N ALA A 76 -11.77 33.02 -7.53
CA ALA A 76 -12.41 31.75 -7.87
C ALA A 76 -11.56 30.53 -7.44
N ASP A 77 -10.25 30.55 -7.72
CA ASP A 77 -9.34 29.45 -7.38
C ASP A 77 -9.23 29.27 -5.86
N ARG A 78 -9.24 30.39 -5.11
CA ARG A 78 -9.23 30.37 -3.63
C ARG A 78 -10.50 29.74 -3.05
N ARG A 79 -11.68 30.04 -3.60
CA ARG A 79 -12.94 29.41 -3.17
C ARG A 79 -12.96 27.91 -3.45
N VAL A 80 -12.45 27.50 -4.60
CA VAL A 80 -12.31 26.07 -4.94
C VAL A 80 -11.40 25.39 -3.92
N LEU A 81 -10.23 25.96 -3.62
CA LEU A 81 -9.31 25.43 -2.61
C LEU A 81 -9.95 25.28 -1.23
N TYR A 82 -10.67 26.29 -0.73
CA TYR A 82 -11.35 26.21 0.57
C TYR A 82 -12.43 25.12 0.63
N LYS A 83 -13.20 24.92 -0.45
CA LYS A 83 -14.18 23.82 -0.53
C LYS A 83 -13.50 22.46 -0.43
N TYR A 84 -12.35 22.27 -1.08
CA TYR A 84 -11.60 21.01 -0.98
C TYR A 84 -10.96 20.80 0.37
N LEU A 85 -10.41 21.87 0.97
CA LEU A 85 -9.90 21.81 2.34
C LEU A 85 -11.01 21.35 3.30
N LEU A 86 -12.21 21.92 3.16
CA LEU A 86 -13.38 21.51 3.92
C LEU A 86 -13.74 20.04 3.69
N ILE A 87 -13.84 19.59 2.44
CA ILE A 87 -14.14 18.18 2.11
C ILE A 87 -13.09 17.24 2.73
N SER A 88 -11.80 17.56 2.62
CA SER A 88 -10.71 16.76 3.18
C SER A 88 -10.76 16.71 4.71
N VAL A 89 -11.06 17.83 5.37
CA VAL A 89 -11.18 17.89 6.84
C VAL A 89 -12.40 17.10 7.31
N VAL A 90 -13.56 17.28 6.66
CA VAL A 90 -14.77 16.52 6.96
C VAL A 90 -14.53 15.02 6.78
N PHE A 91 -13.83 14.62 5.71
CA PHE A 91 -13.48 13.23 5.46
C PHE A 91 -12.54 12.65 6.54
N ALA A 92 -11.52 13.41 6.95
CA ALA A 92 -10.62 13.00 8.03
C ALA A 92 -11.35 12.86 9.37
N LEU A 93 -12.21 13.83 9.72
CA LEU A 93 -13.04 13.78 10.93
C LEU A 93 -14.03 12.60 10.88
N PHE A 94 -14.61 12.31 9.72
CA PHE A 94 -15.50 11.16 9.52
C PHE A 94 -14.76 9.83 9.75
N ILE A 95 -13.57 9.65 9.16
CA ILE A 95 -12.71 8.48 9.40
C ILE A 95 -12.31 8.38 10.87
N MET A 96 -12.09 9.50 11.54
CA MET A 96 -11.75 9.52 12.96
C MET A 96 -12.94 9.12 13.85
N VAL A 97 -14.14 9.66 13.61
CA VAL A 97 -15.38 9.33 14.35
C VAL A 97 -15.75 7.86 14.16
N ILE A 98 -15.90 7.42 12.91
CA ILE A 98 -15.16 6.26 12.40
C ILE A 98 -14.57 5.26 13.41
N ILE A 99 -13.24 5.39 13.51
CA ILE A 99 -12.31 4.63 14.33
C ILE A 99 -12.68 4.68 15.82
N ILE A 100 -13.04 5.86 16.36
CA ILE A 100 -13.38 6.01 17.78
C ILE A 100 -14.65 5.23 18.13
N THR A 101 -15.71 5.36 17.32
CA THR A 101 -16.99 4.68 17.56
C THR A 101 -16.81 3.16 17.55
N GLN A 102 -15.90 2.65 16.71
CA GLN A 102 -15.56 1.23 16.65
C GLN A 102 -14.77 0.75 17.87
N LYS A 103 -13.95 1.61 18.49
CA LYS A 103 -13.27 1.30 19.76
C LYS A 103 -14.24 1.31 20.94
N LEU A 104 -15.33 2.07 20.84
CA LEU A 104 -16.35 2.20 21.90
C LEU A 104 -17.50 1.17 21.79
N LYS A 105 -17.78 0.63 20.58
CA LYS A 105 -18.84 -0.38 20.36
C LYS A 105 -18.35 -1.57 19.53
N THR A 106 -18.52 -2.78 20.05
CA THR A 106 -18.39 -4.06 19.33
C THR A 106 -19.62 -4.28 18.44
N PHE A 107 -19.52 -3.93 17.16
CA PHE A 107 -20.60 -4.16 16.19
C PHE A 107 -20.66 -5.63 15.72
N SER A 108 -21.87 -6.12 15.44
CA SER A 108 -22.12 -7.40 14.79
C SER A 108 -21.69 -7.37 13.31
N HIS A 109 -21.09 -8.48 12.84
CA HIS A 109 -20.47 -8.66 11.52
C HIS A 109 -21.42 -8.40 10.33
N ALA A 110 -22.72 -8.65 10.50
CA ALA A 110 -23.69 -8.67 9.41
C ALA A 110 -24.20 -7.27 8.99
N GLU A 111 -24.35 -6.35 9.93
CA GLU A 111 -24.80 -4.98 9.62
C GLU A 111 -23.66 -4.07 9.11
N TYR A 112 -22.41 -4.46 9.39
CA TYR A 112 -21.20 -3.72 8.97
C TYR A 112 -20.88 -3.93 7.48
N VAL A 113 -21.00 -5.17 6.99
CA VAL A 113 -20.74 -5.51 5.57
C VAL A 113 -21.77 -4.88 4.64
N HIS A 114 -23.05 -4.88 5.03
CA HIS A 114 -24.12 -4.29 4.23
C HIS A 114 -23.99 -2.76 4.08
N ARG A 115 -23.47 -2.06 5.12
CA ARG A 115 -23.40 -0.59 5.13
C ARG A 115 -22.20 0.00 4.37
N HIS A 116 -21.14 -0.78 4.14
CA HIS A 116 -19.90 -0.29 3.51
C HIS A 116 -19.74 -0.72 2.04
N VAL A 117 -20.40 -1.79 1.61
CA VAL A 117 -20.39 -2.24 0.20
C VAL A 117 -21.29 -1.37 -0.69
N ILE A 118 -22.33 -0.74 -0.13
CA ILE A 118 -23.40 -0.12 -0.92
C ILE A 118 -23.15 1.37 -1.24
N THR A 119 -22.31 2.12 -0.51
CA THR A 119 -22.40 3.59 -0.58
C THR A 119 -21.42 4.35 -1.48
N HIS A 120 -20.27 3.85 -1.97
CA HIS A 120 -19.44 4.67 -2.91
C HIS A 120 -18.55 3.88 -3.91
N HIS A 121 -19.03 3.79 -5.16
CA HIS A 121 -18.33 3.67 -6.46
C HIS A 121 -16.83 3.25 -6.53
N TRP A 122 -16.62 1.96 -6.87
CA TRP A 122 -15.88 1.37 -8.02
C TRP A 122 -14.44 1.81 -8.44
N ARG A 123 -13.89 2.95 -8.03
CA ARG A 123 -12.56 3.43 -8.52
C ARG A 123 -11.38 3.21 -7.56
N PHE A 124 -11.58 2.51 -6.45
CA PHE A 124 -10.68 2.55 -5.29
C PHE A 124 -9.88 1.26 -5.04
N CYS A 125 -10.12 0.17 -5.79
CA CYS A 125 -9.58 -1.14 -5.44
C CYS A 125 -8.07 -1.29 -5.71
N GLY A 126 -7.54 -0.78 -6.83
CA GLY A 126 -6.15 -1.08 -7.24
C GLY A 126 -5.03 -0.43 -6.41
N LEU A 127 -5.17 0.85 -6.04
CA LEU A 127 -4.15 1.58 -5.27
C LEU A 127 -4.16 1.18 -3.79
N GLY A 128 -5.36 1.00 -3.21
CA GLY A 128 -5.51 0.61 -1.82
C GLY A 128 -4.98 -0.79 -1.54
N THR A 129 -5.29 -1.78 -2.39
CA THR A 129 -4.83 -3.17 -2.24
C THR A 129 -3.32 -3.30 -2.35
N SER A 130 -2.71 -2.69 -3.37
CA SER A 130 -1.26 -2.70 -3.55
C SER A 130 -0.55 -2.01 -2.38
N LEU A 131 -1.10 -0.90 -1.87
CA LEU A 131 -0.55 -0.22 -0.70
C LEU A 131 -0.68 -1.09 0.56
N THR A 132 -1.81 -1.77 0.75
CA THR A 132 -1.99 -2.73 1.85
C THR A 132 -0.98 -3.87 1.78
N ALA A 133 -0.76 -4.44 0.60
CA ALA A 133 0.24 -5.49 0.44
C ALA A 133 1.64 -4.98 0.82
N ILE A 134 1.99 -3.74 0.45
CA ILE A 134 3.26 -3.10 0.81
C ILE A 134 3.37 -2.85 2.31
N ASP A 135 2.32 -2.32 2.94
CA ASP A 135 2.31 -2.00 4.38
C ASP A 135 2.43 -3.27 5.24
N ASN A 136 1.88 -4.39 4.77
CA ASN A 136 1.92 -5.67 5.49
C ASN A 136 3.04 -6.61 5.03
N LEU A 137 3.78 -6.28 3.97
CA LEU A 137 4.81 -7.16 3.37
C LEU A 137 5.91 -7.55 4.38
N GLY A 138 6.25 -6.63 5.29
CA GLY A 138 7.17 -6.91 6.39
C GLY A 138 6.65 -7.96 7.36
N GLN A 139 5.42 -7.81 7.84
CA GLN A 139 4.77 -8.76 8.77
C GLN A 139 4.49 -10.11 8.11
N ILE A 140 4.05 -10.11 6.85
CA ILE A 140 3.88 -11.33 6.04
C ILE A 140 5.23 -12.05 5.90
N GLY A 141 6.30 -11.31 5.60
CA GLY A 141 7.66 -11.83 5.51
C GLY A 141 8.13 -12.46 6.81
N GLU A 142 7.94 -11.79 7.94
CA GLU A 142 8.31 -12.30 9.27
C GLU A 142 7.55 -13.58 9.63
N SER A 143 6.25 -13.64 9.32
CA SER A 143 5.41 -14.82 9.61
C SER A 143 5.78 -16.07 8.79
N LEU A 144 6.32 -15.88 7.58
CA LEU A 144 6.62 -16.95 6.62
C LEU A 144 8.11 -17.33 6.56
N TYR A 145 9.00 -16.34 6.76
CA TYR A 145 10.44 -16.46 6.58
C TYR A 145 11.17 -15.75 7.73
N PRO A 146 11.20 -16.33 8.94
CA PRO A 146 11.79 -15.70 10.12
C PRO A 146 13.29 -15.39 10.00
N THR A 147 14.00 -16.04 9.06
CA THR A 147 15.43 -15.81 8.78
C THR A 147 15.69 -14.63 7.83
N LEU A 148 14.66 -14.10 7.18
CA LEU A 148 14.77 -13.00 6.23
C LEU A 148 14.47 -11.67 6.90
N THR A 149 15.33 -10.69 6.68
CA THR A 149 15.13 -9.36 7.25
C THR A 149 14.01 -8.60 6.53
N ILE A 150 13.08 -8.03 7.29
CA ILE A 150 12.00 -7.13 6.85
C ILE A 150 12.51 -6.01 5.91
N SER A 151 13.71 -5.49 6.20
CA SER A 151 14.37 -4.45 5.40
C SER A 151 14.60 -4.86 3.94
N THR A 152 14.74 -6.15 3.65
CA THR A 152 14.92 -6.69 2.29
C THR A 152 13.68 -6.45 1.45
N PHE A 153 12.49 -6.80 1.97
CA PHE A 153 11.22 -6.64 1.24
C PHE A 153 10.86 -5.16 1.05
N VAL A 154 11.11 -4.33 2.06
CA VAL A 154 10.89 -2.88 1.99
C VAL A 154 11.81 -2.23 0.94
N SER A 155 13.08 -2.62 0.91
CA SER A 155 14.06 -2.13 -0.07
C SER A 155 13.70 -2.57 -1.49
N LEU A 156 13.37 -3.86 -1.66
CA LEU A 156 13.03 -4.43 -2.96
C LEU A 156 11.78 -3.76 -3.54
N THR A 157 10.73 -3.61 -2.74
CA THR A 157 9.49 -2.91 -3.13
C THR A 157 9.78 -1.46 -3.54
N SER A 158 10.65 -0.77 -2.81
CA SER A 158 11.03 0.62 -3.07
C SER A 158 11.80 0.78 -4.40
N ILE A 159 12.78 -0.10 -4.65
CA ILE A 159 13.55 -0.13 -5.91
C ILE A 159 12.62 -0.40 -7.10
N TRP A 160 11.76 -1.42 -7.01
CA TRP A 160 10.85 -1.74 -8.10
C TRP A 160 9.75 -0.69 -8.28
N SER A 161 9.35 0.01 -7.23
CA SER A 161 8.48 1.19 -7.32
C SER A 161 9.14 2.34 -8.10
N TYR A 162 10.44 2.58 -7.91
CA TYR A 162 11.21 3.51 -8.75
C TYR A 162 11.13 3.12 -10.22
N PHE A 163 11.47 1.87 -10.56
CA PHE A 163 11.44 1.40 -11.95
C PHE A 163 10.04 1.47 -12.55
N GLY A 164 9.01 1.06 -11.81
CA GLY A 164 7.62 1.18 -12.24
C GLY A 164 7.24 2.61 -12.59
N ARG A 165 7.65 3.59 -11.77
CA ARG A 165 7.35 5.00 -12.00
C ARG A 165 8.02 5.54 -13.26
N VAL A 166 9.29 5.19 -13.48
CA VAL A 166 10.08 5.65 -14.63
C VAL A 166 9.62 4.96 -15.92
N CYS A 167 9.55 3.62 -15.91
CA CYS A 167 9.17 2.83 -17.07
C CYS A 167 7.75 3.13 -17.52
N ALA A 168 6.77 3.21 -16.61
CA ALA A 168 5.40 3.54 -17.01
C ALA A 168 5.28 4.95 -17.61
N GLY A 169 6.07 5.91 -17.10
CA GLY A 169 6.17 7.25 -17.67
C GLY A 169 6.67 7.23 -19.11
N LEU A 170 7.83 6.62 -19.34
CA LEU A 170 8.48 6.50 -20.65
C LEU A 170 7.63 5.69 -21.65
N ILE A 171 7.21 4.48 -21.26
CA ILE A 171 6.47 3.57 -22.13
C ILE A 171 5.12 4.19 -22.50
N SER A 172 4.43 4.86 -21.56
CA SER A 172 3.15 5.50 -21.88
C SER A 172 3.31 6.71 -22.80
N ASP A 173 4.39 7.48 -22.70
CA ASP A 173 4.69 8.55 -23.66
C ASP A 173 4.96 7.96 -25.07
N ILE A 174 5.78 6.90 -25.16
CA ILE A 174 6.10 6.24 -26.44
C ILE A 174 4.84 5.64 -27.09
N LEU A 175 4.02 4.93 -26.32
CA LEU A 175 2.77 4.31 -26.81
C LEU A 175 1.77 5.37 -27.28
N LEU A 176 1.66 6.50 -26.57
CA LEU A 176 0.79 7.60 -26.97
C LEU A 176 1.31 8.31 -28.22
N ALA A 177 2.62 8.59 -28.29
CA ALA A 177 3.22 9.31 -29.40
C ALA A 177 3.20 8.49 -30.69
N LYS A 178 3.60 7.21 -30.62
CA LYS A 178 3.75 6.34 -31.78
C LYS A 178 2.43 5.70 -32.20
N TRP A 179 1.66 5.19 -31.24
CA TRP A 179 0.50 4.32 -31.51
C TRP A 179 -0.84 4.94 -31.09
N LYS A 180 -0.85 6.18 -30.57
CA LYS A 180 -2.04 6.86 -30.01
C LYS A 180 -2.80 5.98 -29.01
N PHE A 181 -2.08 5.07 -28.36
CA PHE A 181 -2.67 4.10 -27.47
C PHE A 181 -3.06 4.80 -26.14
N PRO A 182 -4.30 4.65 -25.63
CA PRO A 182 -4.74 5.43 -24.49
C PRO A 182 -4.06 4.95 -23.20
N ARG A 183 -3.53 5.89 -22.40
CA ARG A 183 -2.85 5.56 -21.14
C ARG A 183 -3.75 4.86 -20.11
N THR A 184 -5.06 5.04 -20.23
CA THR A 184 -6.06 4.33 -19.41
C THR A 184 -6.04 2.81 -19.65
N PHE A 185 -5.77 2.36 -20.87
CA PHE A 185 -5.58 0.92 -21.15
C PHE A 185 -4.27 0.40 -20.60
N VAL A 186 -3.18 1.18 -20.69
CA VAL A 186 -1.91 0.83 -20.05
C VAL A 186 -2.10 0.66 -18.54
N LEU A 187 -2.87 1.56 -17.92
CA LEU A 187 -3.24 1.45 -16.51
C LEU A 187 -4.03 0.16 -16.20
N ALA A 188 -5.00 -0.21 -17.04
CA ALA A 188 -5.73 -1.46 -16.88
C ALA A 188 -4.81 -2.69 -16.95
N VAL A 189 -3.86 -2.71 -17.89
CA VAL A 189 -2.87 -3.80 -18.01
C VAL A 189 -2.02 -3.90 -16.73
N ILE A 190 -1.55 -2.78 -16.19
CA ILE A 190 -0.78 -2.76 -14.93
C ILE A 190 -1.61 -3.31 -13.75
N LEU A 191 -2.91 -3.02 -13.71
CA LEU A 191 -3.80 -3.57 -12.68
C LEU A 191 -3.92 -5.09 -12.78
N PHE A 192 -4.06 -5.64 -14.00
CA PHE A 192 -4.07 -7.09 -14.22
C PHE A 192 -2.76 -7.76 -13.80
N VAL A 193 -1.61 -7.13 -14.10
CA VAL A 193 -0.30 -7.64 -13.65
C VAL A 193 -0.20 -7.61 -12.13
N SER A 194 -0.76 -6.59 -11.47
CA SER A 194 -0.80 -6.52 -10.00
C SER A 194 -1.56 -7.70 -9.38
N CYS A 195 -2.60 -8.23 -10.05
CA CYS A 195 -3.31 -9.41 -9.59
C CYS A 195 -2.37 -10.62 -9.43
N VAL A 196 -1.41 -10.81 -10.34
CA VAL A 196 -0.41 -11.89 -10.23
C VAL A 196 0.39 -11.77 -8.93
N GLY A 197 0.82 -10.55 -8.58
CA GLY A 197 1.52 -10.29 -7.32
C GLY A 197 0.69 -10.65 -6.09
N HIS A 198 -0.59 -10.31 -6.08
CA HIS A 198 -1.50 -10.65 -4.98
C HIS A 198 -1.76 -12.16 -4.89
N ILE A 199 -1.86 -12.85 -6.02
CA ILE A 199 -2.00 -14.31 -6.07
C ILE A 199 -0.77 -15.00 -5.48
N LEU A 200 0.44 -14.50 -5.77
CA LEU A 200 1.69 -15.04 -5.22
C LEU A 200 1.81 -14.86 -3.69
N ILE A 201 1.19 -13.81 -3.13
CA ILE A 201 1.06 -13.65 -1.68
C ILE A 201 0.04 -14.65 -1.12
N ALA A 202 -1.09 -14.84 -1.80
CA ALA A 202 -2.15 -15.74 -1.35
C ALA A 202 -1.75 -17.22 -1.36
N PHE A 203 -0.87 -17.62 -2.28
CA PHE A 203 -0.35 -18.98 -2.41
C PHE A 203 1.18 -18.99 -2.19
N PRO A 204 1.62 -18.97 -0.93
CA PRO A 204 3.05 -18.90 -0.61
C PRO A 204 3.76 -20.20 -1.01
N ILE A 205 4.71 -20.08 -1.93
CA ILE A 205 5.70 -21.11 -2.33
C ILE A 205 7.07 -20.55 -1.92
N PRO A 206 8.10 -21.37 -1.61
CA PRO A 206 9.44 -20.85 -1.33
C PRO A 206 9.90 -19.84 -2.39
N GLY A 207 10.19 -18.61 -1.97
CA GLY A 207 10.60 -17.50 -2.85
C GLY A 207 9.46 -16.72 -3.53
N SER A 208 8.19 -17.12 -3.40
CA SER A 208 7.06 -16.41 -4.02
C SER A 208 6.90 -14.98 -3.49
N LEU A 209 7.23 -14.75 -2.22
CA LEU A 209 7.12 -13.43 -1.59
C LEU A 209 8.13 -12.42 -2.15
N TYR A 210 9.33 -12.88 -2.51
CA TYR A 210 10.30 -12.06 -3.23
C TYR A 210 9.73 -11.61 -4.57
N ILE A 211 9.26 -12.56 -5.38
CA ILE A 211 8.66 -12.29 -6.69
C ILE A 211 7.44 -11.36 -6.55
N ALA A 212 6.60 -11.60 -5.55
CA ALA A 212 5.44 -10.76 -5.26
C ALA A 212 5.85 -9.31 -4.94
N SER A 213 6.87 -9.10 -4.09
CA SER A 213 7.34 -7.75 -3.74
C SER A 213 7.89 -6.98 -4.95
N VAL A 214 8.55 -7.67 -5.88
CA VAL A 214 9.01 -7.10 -7.17
C VAL A 214 7.82 -6.64 -8.01
N ILE A 215 6.85 -7.54 -8.24
CA ILE A 215 5.69 -7.27 -9.09
C ILE A 215 4.82 -6.17 -8.50
N ILE A 216 4.50 -6.25 -7.21
CA ILE A 216 3.64 -5.27 -6.52
C ILE A 216 4.35 -3.92 -6.44
N GLY A 217 5.65 -3.89 -6.13
CA GLY A 217 6.44 -2.66 -6.13
C GLY A 217 6.39 -1.96 -7.49
N PHE A 218 6.67 -2.71 -8.57
CA PHE A 218 6.60 -2.18 -9.95
C PHE A 218 5.19 -1.69 -10.30
N CYS A 219 4.16 -2.49 -10.06
CA CYS A 219 2.78 -2.14 -10.40
C CYS A 219 2.29 -0.92 -9.61
N TYR A 220 2.61 -0.84 -8.31
CA TYR A 220 2.29 0.33 -7.50
C TYR A 220 2.96 1.60 -8.03
N GLY A 221 4.26 1.52 -8.37
CA GLY A 221 4.98 2.63 -8.96
C GLY A 221 4.39 3.09 -10.30
N ALA A 222 4.13 2.13 -11.20
CA ALA A 222 3.53 2.39 -12.50
C ALA A 222 2.15 3.02 -12.39
N HIS A 223 1.30 2.50 -11.50
CA HIS A 223 -0.04 3.02 -11.24
C HIS A 223 0.01 4.47 -10.76
N VAL A 224 0.89 4.77 -9.80
CA VAL A 224 1.07 6.15 -9.31
C VAL A 224 1.47 7.09 -10.44
N THR A 225 2.45 6.77 -11.29
CA THR A 225 2.81 7.67 -12.41
C THR A 225 1.66 7.83 -13.40
N LEU A 226 1.02 6.72 -13.80
CA LEU A 226 -0.06 6.75 -14.79
C LEU A 226 -1.25 7.59 -14.32
N LEU A 227 -1.62 7.52 -13.03
CA LEU A 227 -2.69 8.35 -12.46
C LEU A 227 -2.42 9.85 -12.69
N PHE A 228 -1.19 10.31 -12.46
CA PHE A 228 -0.83 11.73 -12.65
C PHE A 228 -0.92 12.11 -14.14
N THR A 229 -0.42 11.26 -15.02
CA THR A 229 -0.43 11.51 -16.46
C THR A 229 -1.85 11.56 -17.03
N VAL A 230 -2.69 10.58 -16.70
CA VAL A 230 -4.08 10.47 -17.15
C VAL A 230 -4.89 11.67 -16.69
N ILE A 231 -4.74 12.12 -15.43
CA ILE A 231 -5.42 13.31 -14.93
C ILE A 231 -5.01 14.56 -15.72
N SER A 232 -3.71 14.71 -16.02
CA SER A 232 -3.21 15.86 -16.80
C SER A 232 -3.66 15.84 -18.27
N GLU A 233 -3.88 14.64 -18.82
CA GLU A 233 -4.28 14.41 -20.21
C GLU A 233 -5.77 14.65 -20.40
N LEU A 234 -6.61 14.07 -19.53
CA LEU A 234 -8.08 14.14 -19.64
C LEU A 234 -8.65 15.50 -19.24
N PHE A 235 -8.12 16.11 -18.18
CA PHE A 235 -8.72 17.32 -17.58
C PHE A 235 -7.87 18.58 -17.75
N GLY A 236 -6.67 18.44 -18.33
CA GLY A 236 -5.74 19.54 -18.54
C GLY A 236 -5.16 20.13 -17.25
N LEU A 237 -4.52 21.30 -17.37
CA LEU A 237 -3.69 21.89 -16.31
C LEU A 237 -4.41 22.92 -15.42
N LYS A 238 -5.68 23.24 -15.71
CA LYS A 238 -6.42 24.30 -15.00
C LYS A 238 -6.70 23.92 -13.55
N PHE A 239 -7.26 22.73 -13.32
CA PHE A 239 -7.56 22.19 -11.99
C PHE A 239 -6.73 20.94 -11.65
N TYR A 240 -5.55 20.81 -12.26
CA TYR A 240 -4.70 19.62 -12.14
C TYR A 240 -4.41 19.23 -10.69
N SER A 241 -3.92 20.16 -9.87
CA SER A 241 -3.59 19.89 -8.47
C SER A 241 -4.80 19.42 -7.67
N THR A 242 -5.97 19.97 -7.98
CA THR A 242 -7.23 19.66 -7.31
C THR A 242 -7.70 18.25 -7.64
N LEU A 243 -7.78 17.92 -8.94
CA LEU A 243 -8.21 16.60 -9.40
C LEU A 243 -7.25 15.51 -8.95
N PHE A 244 -5.96 15.82 -8.95
CA PHE A 244 -4.91 14.98 -8.42
C PHE A 244 -5.13 14.65 -6.94
N ASN A 245 -5.35 15.67 -6.09
CA ASN A 245 -5.59 15.44 -4.67
C ASN A 245 -6.86 14.62 -4.44
N CYS A 246 -7.91 14.83 -5.25
CA CYS A 246 -9.11 13.99 -5.20
C CYS A 246 -8.82 12.52 -5.55
N GLY A 247 -7.98 12.28 -6.57
CA GLY A 247 -7.55 10.93 -6.94
C GLY A 247 -6.77 10.22 -5.84
N ILE A 248 -5.90 10.95 -5.12
CA ILE A 248 -5.11 10.36 -4.03
C ILE A 248 -5.92 10.13 -2.75
N LEU A 249 -7.02 10.86 -2.51
CA LEU A 249 -7.91 10.57 -1.36
C LEU A 249 -8.43 9.12 -1.35
N ALA A 250 -8.37 8.43 -2.48
CA ALA A 250 -8.64 7.01 -2.57
C ALA A 250 -7.70 6.10 -1.79
N MET A 251 -6.44 6.50 -1.66
CA MET A 251 -5.41 5.72 -1.00
C MET A 251 -5.67 5.52 0.50
N PRO A 252 -5.88 6.57 1.32
CA PRO A 252 -6.13 6.39 2.75
C PRO A 252 -7.41 5.61 3.04
N PHE A 253 -8.46 5.78 2.22
CA PHE A 253 -9.69 5.00 2.37
C PHE A 253 -9.46 3.51 2.09
N GLY A 254 -8.86 3.20 0.93
CA GLY A 254 -8.56 1.82 0.55
C GLY A 254 -7.60 1.14 1.53
N SER A 255 -6.53 1.83 1.92
CA SER A 255 -5.58 1.36 2.93
C SER A 255 -6.26 1.11 4.28
N TYR A 256 -7.13 2.00 4.77
CA TYR A 256 -7.87 1.75 6.01
C TYR A 256 -8.75 0.50 5.94
N VAL A 257 -9.53 0.34 4.86
CA VAL A 257 -10.39 -0.83 4.69
C VAL A 257 -9.56 -2.12 4.62
N PHE A 258 -8.53 -2.16 3.78
CA PHE A 258 -7.78 -3.40 3.56
C PHE A 258 -6.74 -3.69 4.66
N ASN A 259 -6.03 -2.69 5.19
CA ASN A 259 -5.09 -2.89 6.31
C ASN A 259 -5.82 -3.19 7.61
N VAL A 260 -6.75 -2.32 8.02
CA VAL A 260 -7.32 -2.39 9.37
C VAL A 260 -8.47 -3.38 9.43
N ARG A 261 -9.36 -3.38 8.43
CA ARG A 261 -10.58 -4.21 8.50
C ARG A 261 -10.42 -5.62 7.94
N VAL A 262 -9.52 -5.82 6.98
CA VAL A 262 -9.30 -7.14 6.39
C VAL A 262 -8.05 -7.78 6.97
N ALA A 263 -6.87 -7.22 6.69
CA ALA A 263 -5.59 -7.83 7.05
C ALA A 263 -5.42 -7.93 8.57
N GLY A 264 -5.59 -6.83 9.30
CA GLY A 264 -5.48 -6.80 10.76
C GLY A 264 -6.48 -7.73 11.46
N PHE A 265 -7.73 -7.77 10.99
CA PHE A 265 -8.73 -8.68 11.56
C PHE A 265 -8.38 -10.16 11.39
N LEU A 266 -7.92 -10.56 10.21
CA LEU A 266 -7.51 -11.95 9.95
C LEU A 266 -6.30 -12.33 10.80
N TYR A 267 -5.32 -11.43 10.86
CA TYR A 267 -4.10 -11.60 11.65
C TYR A 267 -4.41 -11.75 13.14
N ASP A 268 -5.16 -10.81 13.73
CA ASP A 268 -5.51 -10.82 15.15
C ASP A 268 -6.35 -12.05 15.52
N LYS A 269 -7.28 -12.46 14.63
CA LYS A 269 -8.13 -13.64 14.84
C LYS A 269 -7.30 -14.92 14.93
N GLU A 270 -6.34 -15.11 14.02
CA GLU A 270 -5.50 -16.31 14.02
C GLU A 270 -4.45 -16.25 15.14
N ALA A 271 -3.87 -15.08 15.41
CA ALA A 271 -2.95 -14.87 16.52
C ALA A 271 -3.59 -15.20 17.88
N LEU A 272 -4.84 -14.79 18.11
CA LEU A 272 -5.61 -15.15 19.32
C LEU A 272 -5.88 -16.66 19.41
N LYS A 273 -6.10 -17.33 18.27
CA LYS A 273 -6.29 -18.79 18.21
C LYS A 273 -4.99 -19.51 18.59
N GLN A 274 -3.85 -19.10 18.04
CA GLN A 274 -2.53 -19.63 18.37
C GLN A 274 -2.20 -19.41 19.86
N LEU A 275 -2.46 -18.22 20.40
CA LEU A 275 -2.23 -17.89 21.81
C LEU A 275 -3.05 -18.79 22.76
N LYS A 276 -4.33 -19.03 22.44
CA LYS A 276 -5.19 -19.96 23.20
C LYS A 276 -4.67 -21.40 23.15
N LEU A 277 -4.19 -21.86 22.00
CA LEU A 277 -3.63 -23.20 21.84
C LEU A 277 -2.33 -23.40 22.61
N MET A 278 -1.53 -22.35 22.76
CA MET A 278 -0.29 -22.37 23.54
C MET A 278 -0.51 -22.24 25.06
N GLY A 279 -1.75 -22.05 25.52
CA GLY A 279 -2.08 -21.90 26.94
C GLY A 279 -1.53 -20.63 27.59
N LEU A 280 -1.00 -19.69 26.81
CA LEU A 280 -0.55 -18.39 27.31
C LEU A 280 -1.73 -17.42 27.41
N GLY A 281 -1.82 -16.71 28.53
CA GLY A 281 -2.72 -15.55 28.67
C GLY A 281 -2.18 -14.35 27.90
N MET A 282 -3.06 -13.42 27.54
CA MET A 282 -2.65 -12.13 26.96
C MET A 282 -1.76 -11.37 27.96
N VAL A 283 -0.49 -11.17 27.63
CA VAL A 283 0.42 -10.38 28.47
C VAL A 283 0.27 -8.90 28.09
N LEU A 284 -0.11 -8.06 29.05
CA LEU A 284 -0.27 -6.62 28.86
C LEU A 284 1.05 -6.00 28.36
N GLY A 285 1.03 -5.41 27.16
CA GLY A 285 2.19 -4.74 26.56
C GLY A 285 3.07 -5.61 25.64
N LYS A 286 2.73 -6.89 25.42
CA LYS A 286 3.40 -7.72 24.40
C LYS A 286 2.56 -7.75 23.12
N GLU A 287 3.18 -7.46 21.99
CA GLU A 287 2.52 -7.43 20.69
C GLU A 287 2.06 -8.83 20.29
N LEU A 288 0.85 -8.94 19.74
CA LEU A 288 0.26 -10.22 19.36
C LEU A 288 0.94 -10.69 18.06
N THR A 289 1.76 -11.74 18.12
CA THR A 289 2.48 -12.25 16.94
C THR A 289 1.79 -13.50 16.40
N CYS A 290 1.65 -13.56 15.07
CA CYS A 290 1.13 -14.72 14.36
C CYS A 290 2.24 -15.33 13.49
N ILE A 291 2.39 -16.65 13.54
CA ILE A 291 3.41 -17.37 12.77
C ILE A 291 2.73 -18.33 11.78
N GLY A 292 3.25 -18.39 10.56
CA GLY A 292 2.86 -19.34 9.52
C GLY A 292 1.88 -18.81 8.47
N ILE A 293 1.58 -19.65 7.48
CA ILE A 293 0.75 -19.32 6.30
C ILE A 293 -0.71 -18.99 6.63
N HIS A 294 -1.16 -19.29 7.84
CA HIS A 294 -2.56 -19.17 8.26
C HIS A 294 -2.89 -17.75 8.74
N CYS A 295 -1.89 -16.92 9.06
CA CYS A 295 -2.09 -15.59 9.65
C CYS A 295 -2.92 -14.63 8.80
N TYR A 296 -2.85 -14.76 7.47
CA TYR A 296 -3.62 -13.92 6.56
C TYR A 296 -4.65 -14.73 5.75
N ARG A 297 -4.96 -15.95 6.19
CA ARG A 297 -5.91 -16.86 5.53
C ARG A 297 -7.04 -17.22 6.47
N HIS A 298 -8.27 -17.23 5.94
CA HIS A 298 -9.39 -17.78 6.70
C HIS A 298 -9.34 -19.31 6.64
N GLU A 299 -9.08 -19.96 7.77
CA GLU A 299 -9.29 -21.40 7.90
C GLU A 299 -10.73 -21.69 8.30
N THR A 300 -11.50 -22.35 7.42
CA THR A 300 -12.64 -23.16 7.87
C THR A 300 -12.08 -24.50 8.33
N THR A 301 -11.61 -24.57 9.57
CA THR A 301 -11.23 -25.84 10.18
C THR A 301 -12.53 -26.57 10.57
N VAL A 302 -12.84 -27.66 9.87
CA VAL A 302 -13.69 -28.73 10.42
C VAL A 302 -12.98 -29.21 11.66
N ALA A 303 -13.64 -29.06 12.81
CA ALA A 303 -13.21 -29.68 14.05
C ALA A 303 -13.05 -31.18 13.80
N ASN A 304 -11.84 -31.71 14.00
CA ASN A 304 -11.73 -33.10 14.41
C ASN A 304 -10.79 -33.19 15.59
N SER A 305 -11.39 -33.58 16.69
CA SER A 305 -10.84 -33.74 18.03
C SER A 305 -9.70 -34.75 18.03
N ARG A 306 -8.57 -34.40 18.64
CA ARG A 306 -7.84 -35.29 19.56
C ARG A 306 -6.86 -34.46 20.40
N ALA A 307 -7.10 -34.52 21.71
CA ALA A 307 -6.25 -33.94 22.72
C ALA A 307 -4.97 -34.78 22.93
N ALA A 308 -3.94 -34.10 23.43
CA ALA A 308 -2.72 -34.59 24.08
C ALA A 308 -1.72 -35.39 23.22
N THR A 309 -0.52 -34.82 22.99
CA THR A 309 0.66 -35.04 23.85
C THR A 309 1.78 -34.07 23.50
N THR A 310 2.57 -33.76 24.53
CA THR A 310 3.76 -32.90 24.61
C THR A 310 4.96 -33.35 23.75
N GLU A 311 5.83 -32.38 23.41
CA GLU A 311 7.22 -32.45 22.87
C GLU A 311 7.44 -32.35 21.33
N PRO A 312 8.67 -32.06 20.84
CA PRO A 312 9.06 -30.78 20.28
C PRO A 312 9.20 -30.82 18.74
N VAL A 313 9.24 -29.63 18.14
CA VAL A 313 9.36 -29.38 16.70
C VAL A 313 10.59 -30.05 16.08
N SER A 314 10.37 -30.95 15.11
CA SER A 314 11.33 -31.37 14.06
C SER A 314 10.59 -32.03 12.87
N PRO A 315 11.22 -32.29 11.70
CA PRO A 315 11.08 -31.46 10.50
C PRO A 315 10.26 -32.14 9.37
N MET A 316 9.90 -31.33 8.36
CA MET A 316 9.44 -31.66 6.99
C MET A 316 9.23 -33.14 6.62
N ASP A 317 8.03 -33.51 6.14
CA ASP A 317 7.87 -33.94 4.74
C ASP A 317 6.40 -33.99 4.25
N SER A 318 6.31 -33.81 2.94
CA SER A 318 5.28 -33.96 1.89
C SER A 318 3.93 -34.68 2.11
N ASN A 319 2.99 -34.23 1.27
CA ASN A 319 1.73 -34.85 0.83
C ASN A 319 0.46 -34.66 1.69
N THR A 320 -0.16 -33.50 1.52
CA THR A 320 -1.63 -33.41 1.63
C THR A 320 -2.20 -32.57 0.49
N LYS A 321 -2.81 -33.24 -0.49
CA LYS A 321 -3.68 -32.59 -1.48
C LYS A 321 -4.92 -32.06 -0.77
N CYS A 322 -4.89 -30.79 -0.35
CA CYS A 322 -6.08 -30.10 0.14
C CYS A 322 -6.65 -29.22 -0.98
N LYS A 323 -7.85 -29.59 -1.44
CA LYS A 323 -8.68 -28.82 -2.38
C LYS A 323 -8.81 -27.38 -1.90
N VAL A 324 -8.48 -26.46 -2.81
CA VAL A 324 -8.42 -25.02 -2.64
C VAL A 324 -9.83 -24.43 -2.55
N SER A 325 -10.03 -23.50 -1.60
CA SER A 325 -11.02 -22.43 -1.71
C SER A 325 -10.27 -21.08 -1.68
N PRO A 326 -10.65 -20.08 -2.48
CA PRO A 326 -9.89 -18.84 -2.60
C PRO A 326 -9.90 -18.06 -1.28
N ALA A 327 -8.72 -17.69 -0.82
CA ALA A 327 -8.52 -16.82 0.35
C ALA A 327 -9.19 -15.44 0.13
N PRO A 328 -9.52 -14.70 1.20
CA PRO A 328 -10.25 -13.43 1.15
C PRO A 328 -9.62 -12.33 0.27
N PHE A 329 -8.31 -12.39 -0.02
CA PHE A 329 -7.68 -11.48 -1.01
C PHE A 329 -8.25 -11.65 -2.43
N PHE A 330 -8.72 -12.84 -2.80
CA PHE A 330 -9.28 -13.13 -4.12
C PHE A 330 -10.72 -12.59 -4.26
N LEU A 331 -11.50 -12.63 -3.17
CA LEU A 331 -12.87 -12.08 -3.12
C LEU A 331 -12.89 -10.54 -3.14
N ILE A 332 -11.77 -9.90 -2.80
CA ILE A 332 -11.62 -8.44 -2.83
C ILE A 332 -11.36 -7.90 -4.24
N PHE A 333 -10.76 -8.71 -5.14
CA PHE A 333 -10.49 -8.30 -6.51
C PHE A 333 -11.60 -8.66 -7.51
N PHE A 334 -12.44 -9.65 -7.20
CA PHE A 334 -13.51 -10.13 -8.11
C PHE A 334 -14.86 -9.44 -7.94
N TYR A 335 -15.04 -8.61 -6.92
CA TYR A 335 -16.13 -7.62 -6.89
C TYR A 335 -15.63 -6.28 -7.46
N LEU A 336 -15.18 -6.39 -8.73
CA LEU A 336 -15.56 -5.56 -9.88
C LEU A 336 -15.19 -4.06 -9.79
#